data_AF-A0A7W5HA25-F1
#
_entry.id   AF-A0A7W5HA25-F1
#
_cell.length_a   1.000
_cell.length_b   1.000
_cell.length_c   1.000
_cell.angle_alpha   90.00
_cell.angle_beta   90.00
_cell.angle_gamma   90.00
#
_symmetry.space_group_name_H-M   'P 1'
#
loop_
_entity.id
_entity.type
_entity.pdbx_description
1 polymer ?
#
loop_
_entity_poly.entity_id
_entity_poly.type
_entity_poly.pdbx_seq_one_letter_code
_entity_poly.pdbx_strand_id
1 'polypeptide(L)' 'MKILALDLGKFNSAACLFDSQTRKTQFLTTPTTRDCFNTLFESQRADLVVMEACGPSGWINDVA' A
#
# COMPACT_ATOMS: atom_id res chain seq x y z
N MET A 1 -7.97 -5.41 -12.40
CA MET A 1 -6.76 -5.66 -11.62
C MET A 1 -6.76 -4.67 -10.48
N LYS A 2 -6.61 -5.16 -9.26
CA LYS A 2 -6.54 -4.33 -8.06
C LYS A 2 -5.09 -3.95 -7.81
N ILE A 3 -4.83 -2.65 -7.82
CA ILE A 3 -3.53 -2.07 -7.52
C ILE A 3 -3.63 -1.40 -6.16
N LEU A 4 -2.75 -1.77 -5.23
CA LEU A 4 -2.57 -1.08 -3.97
C LEU A 4 -1.35 -0.17 -4.09
N ALA A 5 -1.59 1.13 -4.24
CA ALA A 5 -0.53 2.13 -4.22
C ALA A 5 -0.28 2.60 -2.77
N LEU A 6 0.98 2.67 -2.37
CA LEU A 6 1.42 3.10 -1.04
C LEU A 6 2.33 4.32 -1.14
N ASP A 7 2.02 5.33 -0.36
CA ASP A 7 2.92 6.42 -0.01
C ASP A 7 3.33 6.23 1.47
N LEU A 8 4.61 5.87 1.66
CA LEU A 8 5.13 5.43 2.95
C LEU A 8 5.57 6.61 3.80
N GLY A 9 4.88 6.84 4.91
CA GLY A 9 5.31 7.77 5.95
C GLY A 9 5.88 7.06 7.16
N LYS A 10 6.65 7.77 7.99
CA LYS A 10 7.28 7.21 9.20
C LYS A 10 6.28 6.62 10.21
N PHE A 11 5.09 7.23 10.33
CA PHE A 11 4.09 6.85 11.35
C PHE A 11 2.79 6.36 10.73
N ASN A 12 2.37 7.01 9.64
CA ASN A 12 1.19 6.63 8.87
C ASN A 12 1.58 6.64 7.40
N SER A 13 1.00 5.71 6.65
CA SER A 13 1.11 5.62 5.21
C SER A 13 -0.25 5.90 4.59
N ALA A 14 -0.24 6.61 3.47
CA ALA A 14 -1.43 6.76 2.65
C ALA A 14 -1.48 5.59 1.66
N ALA A 15 -2.67 5.03 1.46
CA ALA A 15 -2.89 3.96 0.51
C ALA A 15 -4.05 4.28 -0.43
N CYS A 16 -3.90 3.90 -1.69
CA CYS A 16 -4.92 3.99 -2.71
C CYS A 16 -5.17 2.60 -3.30
N LEU A 17 -6.40 2.10 -3.14
CA LEU A 17 -6.88 0.92 -3.83
C LEU A 17 -7.52 1.37 -5.14
N PHE A 18 -6.89 1.01 -6.26
CA PHE A 18 -7.39 1.28 -7.59
C PHE A 18 -7.80 -0.03 -8.27
N ASP A 19 -9.04 -0.09 -8.75
CA ASP A 19 -9.48 -1.17 -9.62
C ASP A 19 -9.46 -0.70 -11.07
N SER A 20 -8.54 -1.25 -11.86
CA SER A 20 -8.37 -0.88 -13.27
C SER A 20 -9.56 -1.23 -14.16
N GLN A 21 -10.40 -2.20 -13.78
CA GLN A 21 -11.58 -2.58 -14.57
C GLN A 21 -12.73 -1.59 -14.38
N THR A 22 -13.00 -1.23 -13.11
CA THR A 22 -14.11 -0.33 -12.76
C THR A 22 -13.71 1.14 -12.72
N ARG A 23 -12.39 1.43 -12.74
CA ARG A 23 -11.79 2.76 -12.51
C ARG A 23 -12.17 3.38 -11.17
N LYS A 24 -12.58 2.57 -10.19
CA LYS A 24 -12.88 3.03 -8.84
C LYS A 24 -11.59 3.17 -8.03
N THR A 25 -11.54 4.23 -7.24
CA THR A 25 -10.45 4.52 -6.30
C THR A 25 -11.01 4.60 -4.89
N GLN A 26 -10.33 3.97 -3.94
CA GLN A 26 -10.58 4.16 -2.52
C GLN A 26 -9.27 4.56 -1.84
N PHE A 27 -9.33 5.63 -1.06
CA PHE A 27 -8.21 6.08 -0.26
C PHE A 27 -8.40 5.66 1.19
N LEU A 28 -7.31 5.28 1.83
CA LEU A 28 -7.28 5.04 3.27
C LEU A 28 -5.92 5.44 3.84
N THR A 29 -5.92 5.72 5.13
CA THR A 29 -4.69 5.95 5.90
C THR A 29 -4.50 4.75 6.82
N THR A 30 -3.30 4.19 6.82
CA THR A 30 -2.94 3.07 7.70
C THR A 30 -1.73 3.45 8.56
N PRO A 31 -1.67 3.05 9.83
CA PRO A 31 -0.42 3.13 10.59
C PRO A 31 0.69 2.36 9.86
N THR A 32 1.90 2.91 9.87
CA THR A 32 3.09 2.28 9.28
C THR A 32 3.65 1.24 10.25
N THR A 33 2.88 0.17 10.48
CA THR A 33 3.27 -0.97 11.33
C THR A 33 3.09 -2.27 10.57
N ARG A 34 3.87 -3.30 10.93
CA ARG A 34 3.82 -4.61 10.29
C ARG A 34 2.41 -5.22 10.34
N ASP A 35 1.76 -5.20 11.50
CA ASP A 35 0.45 -5.81 11.68
C ASP A 35 -0.65 -5.12 10.86
N CYS A 36 -0.60 -3.79 10.77
CA CYS A 36 -1.54 -3.03 9.95
C CYS A 36 -1.35 -3.32 8.45
N PHE A 37 -0.09 -3.42 7.98
CA PHE A 37 0.18 -3.77 6.60
C PHE A 37 -0.21 -5.22 6.27
N ASN A 38 0.07 -6.19 7.15
CA ASN A 38 -0.38 -7.57 6.96
C ASN A 38 -1.91 -7.64 6.81
N THR A 39 -2.64 -6.98 7.71
CA THR A 39 -4.10 -6.88 7.66
C THR A 39 -4.57 -6.21 6.35
N LEU A 40 -3.88 -5.15 5.92
CA LEU A 40 -4.20 -4.45 4.67
C LEU A 40 -4.02 -5.37 3.46
N PHE A 41 -2.91 -6.10 3.37
CA PHE A 41 -2.61 -7.00 2.26
C PHE A 41 -3.60 -8.18 2.20
N GLU A 42 -3.89 -8.80 3.34
CA GLU A 42 -4.87 -9.88 3.45
C GLU A 42 -6.29 -9.43 3.08
N SER A 43 -6.70 -8.24 3.55
CA SER A 43 -8.07 -7.74 3.34
C SER A 43 -8.34 -7.27 1.91
N GLN A 44 -7.39 -6.56 1.28
CA GLN A 44 -7.63 -5.98 -0.04
C GLN A 44 -7.40 -6.97 -1.18
N ARG A 45 -6.52 -7.97 -0.96
CA ARG A 45 -6.11 -8.98 -1.95
C ARG A 45 -5.76 -8.31 -3.28
N ALA A 46 -4.84 -7.36 -3.24
CA ALA A 46 -4.37 -6.65 -4.42
C ALA A 46 -3.51 -7.57 -5.31
N ASP A 47 -3.62 -7.39 -6.62
CA ASP A 47 -2.83 -8.14 -7.61
C ASP A 47 -1.40 -7.55 -7.73
N LEU A 48 -1.25 -6.27 -7.41
CA LEU A 48 0.00 -5.53 -7.47
C LEU A 48 0.06 -4.50 -6.34
N VAL A 49 1.20 -4.43 -5.67
CA VAL A 49 1.54 -3.35 -4.75
C VAL A 49 2.56 -2.46 -5.44
N VAL A 50 2.30 -1.15 -5.44
CA VAL A 50 3.23 -0.13 -5.95
C VAL A 50 3.54 0.87 -4.85
N MET A 51 4.74 1.41 -4.85
CA MET A 51 5.18 2.39 -3.87
C MET A 51 6.02 3.46 -4.55
N GLU A 52 6.00 4.68 -4.02
CA GLU A 52 6.89 5.74 -4.51
C GLU A 52 8.36 5.36 -4.27
N ALA A 53 9.18 5.47 -5.32
CA ALA A 53 10.63 5.39 -5.18
C ALA A 53 11.19 6.76 -4.78
N CYS A 54 11.57 6.92 -3.51
CA CYS A 54 12.17 8.15 -2.99
C CYS A 54 13.57 7.90 -2.41
N GLY A 55 14.39 8.93 -2.19
CA GLY A 55 15.74 8.77 -1.63
C GLY A 55 15.79 7.96 -0.32
N PRO A 56 14.84 8.18 0.61
CA PRO A 56 14.68 7.35 1.79
C PRO A 56 14.16 5.93 1.55
N SER A 57 13.81 5.48 0.34
CA SER A 57 13.20 4.15 0.13
C SER A 57 14.11 2.95 0.46
N GLY A 58 15.37 3.18 0.83
CA GLY A 58 16.35 2.13 1.16
C GLY A 58 16.03 1.27 2.39
N TRP A 59 15.00 1.58 3.18
CA TRP A 59 14.50 0.74 4.29
C TRP A 59 13.31 -0.15 3.88
N ILE A 60 12.83 -0.05 2.64
CA ILE A 60 11.77 -0.91 2.14
C ILE A 60 12.37 -2.29 1.91
N ASN A 61 11.80 -3.29 2.58
CA ASN A 61 12.14 -4.69 2.38
C ASN A 61 10.85 -5.46 2.15
N ASP A 62 10.93 -6.51 1.34
CA ASP A 62 9.83 -7.47 1.23
C ASP A 62 9.53 -8.06 2.61
N VAL A 63 8.27 -8.24 2.94
CA VAL A 63 7.83 -8.84 4.21
C VAL A 63 7.66 -10.35 4.11
N ALA A 64 7.97 -10.96 2.94
CA ALA A 64 7.96 -12.39 2.66
C ALA A 64 8.91 -13.22 3.55
#